data_AF-A0A2T7U890-F1
#
_entry.id   AF-A0A2T7U890-F1
#
_cell.length_a   1.000
_cell.length_b   1.000
_cell.length_c   1.000
_cell.angle_alpha   90.00
_cell.angle_beta   90.00
_cell.angle_gamma   90.00
#
_symmetry.space_group_name_H-M   'P 1'
#
loop_
_entity.id
_entity.type
_entity.pdbx_description
1 polymer ?
#
loop_
_entity_poly.entity_id
_entity_poly.type
_entity_poly.pdbx_seq_one_letter_code
_entity_poly.pdbx_strand_id
1 'polypeptide(L)'
;MALDVLLMEGSVSRAAERLGMSTPAMSRLLGQIRETYDDPIFIRSSRRLIPTPFAESIRQRLRAVAAEAEALFQSRQSVSGGVTIDPALWSGEPVIEAAPLTSRPSILLEGEPLPEAFARKLSVLGNAEDARKRLAKHIATAGAGIGNSRPLTITEAEDALSIILEGRADPVQVGALLSVMNFRGETAAELAGLVRAVRSHIRAADPATSPVDLDWPAYISPKSRRMPWFLQSALLLAGARYRILLHGSDGGGNTKGMLVSAARALGIPICASITAAMNAIAEHGIAYLPVAAMSSQVHRLLSLYGLFETRSPINSVMPLLNPLSAPSSMMGVVRPAYRELHRDAGVLLGYGDMTVLGTSRDAAEATPFRSSTLLRLSAGTTEDLFVPAVPEPKAYPLTGMTSLEYWRAVWTGTVRDERATTIICATAAIALLTLSGGKAGPLEVCQATAEGLWETRRKDVRIGTGMLCPAVKQT
;
A
#
# COMPACT_ATOMS: atom_id res chain seq x y z
N MET A 1 27.44 -2.32 -13.32
CA MET A 1 26.89 -3.39 -12.46
C MET A 1 27.68 -3.56 -11.16
N ALA A 2 28.99 -3.87 -11.17
CA ALA A 2 29.77 -4.09 -9.93
C ALA A 2 29.77 -2.89 -8.95
N LEU A 3 30.04 -1.67 -9.44
CA LEU A 3 30.01 -0.47 -8.62
C LEU A 3 28.61 -0.17 -8.04
N ASP A 4 27.56 -0.44 -8.81
CA ASP A 4 26.17 -0.23 -8.38
C ASP A 4 25.82 -1.15 -7.21
N VAL A 5 26.17 -2.44 -7.32
CA VAL A 5 25.96 -3.42 -6.25
C VAL A 5 26.84 -3.13 -5.03
N LEU A 6 28.10 -2.74 -5.21
CA LEU A 6 28.98 -2.31 -4.12
C LEU A 6 28.38 -1.15 -3.33
N LEU A 7 27.84 -0.15 -4.04
CA LEU A 7 27.18 0.99 -3.43
C LEU A 7 25.87 0.60 -2.75
N MET A 8 25.08 -0.34 -3.28
CA MET A 8 23.87 -0.82 -2.61
C MET A 8 24.18 -1.56 -1.30
N GLU A 9 25.18 -2.45 -1.31
CA GLU A 9 25.43 -3.36 -0.19
C GLU A 9 26.26 -2.74 0.93
N GLY A 10 27.09 -1.72 0.62
CA GLY A 10 28.03 -1.12 1.59
C GLY A 10 29.00 -2.15 2.19
N SER A 11 29.23 -3.25 1.47
CA SER A 11 30.04 -4.40 1.88
C SER A 11 30.55 -5.13 0.65
N VAL A 12 31.86 -5.36 0.59
CA VAL A 12 32.51 -6.10 -0.51
C VAL A 12 32.04 -7.56 -0.52
N SER A 13 31.88 -8.19 0.65
CA SER A 13 31.47 -9.60 0.74
C SER A 13 30.04 -9.82 0.29
N ARG A 14 29.09 -8.97 0.72
CA ARG A 14 27.68 -9.07 0.28
C ARG A 14 27.51 -8.71 -1.20
N ALA A 15 28.27 -7.73 -1.69
CA ALA A 15 28.28 -7.39 -3.10
C ALA A 15 28.78 -8.54 -3.98
N ALA A 16 29.79 -9.27 -3.50
CA ALA A 16 30.31 -10.45 -4.18
C ALA A 16 29.28 -11.58 -4.25
N GLU A 17 28.63 -11.88 -3.12
CA GLU A 17 27.54 -12.88 -3.03
C GLU A 17 26.40 -12.54 -4.00
N ARG A 18 25.95 -11.29 -4.02
CA ARG A 18 24.83 -10.84 -4.86
C ARG A 18 25.14 -10.91 -6.37
N LEU A 19 26.41 -10.75 -6.76
CA LEU A 19 26.84 -10.86 -8.15
C LEU A 19 27.36 -12.26 -8.51
N GLY A 20 27.23 -13.25 -7.62
CA GLY A 20 27.69 -14.62 -7.85
C GLY A 20 29.20 -14.73 -8.07
N MET A 21 29.99 -13.84 -7.46
CA MET A 21 31.45 -13.81 -7.61
C MET A 21 32.18 -13.89 -6.26
N SER A 22 33.50 -14.10 -6.30
CA SER A 22 34.31 -14.21 -5.08
C SER A 22 34.67 -12.83 -4.48
N THR A 23 34.76 -12.74 -3.15
CA THR A 23 35.14 -11.51 -2.42
C THR A 23 36.47 -10.91 -2.90
N PRO A 24 37.53 -11.68 -3.20
CA PRO A 24 38.77 -11.14 -3.79
C PRO A 24 38.58 -10.57 -5.21
N ALA A 25 37.68 -11.14 -6.03
CA ALA A 25 37.36 -10.58 -7.34
C ALA A 25 36.64 -9.23 -7.20
N MET A 26 35.68 -9.14 -6.27
CA MET A 26 34.97 -7.90 -5.97
C MET A 26 35.90 -6.82 -5.41
N SER A 27 36.85 -7.19 -4.55
CA SER A 27 37.84 -6.24 -4.02
C SER A 27 38.79 -5.70 -5.10
N ARG A 28 39.16 -6.51 -6.09
CA ARG A 28 39.98 -6.07 -7.24
C ARG A 28 39.21 -5.10 -8.13
N LEU A 29 37.94 -5.40 -8.43
CA LEU A 29 37.07 -4.49 -9.18
C LEU A 29 36.90 -3.15 -8.46
N LEU A 30 36.71 -3.15 -7.13
CA LEU A 30 36.68 -1.92 -6.35
C LEU A 30 38.01 -1.14 -6.43
N GLY A 31 39.16 -1.82 -6.45
CA GLY A 31 40.46 -1.20 -6.66
C GLY A 31 40.55 -0.47 -8.02
N GLN A 32 40.18 -1.15 -9.10
CA GLN A 32 40.17 -0.55 -10.44
C GLN A 32 39.23 0.65 -10.56
N ILE A 33 38.06 0.58 -9.89
CA ILE A 33 37.11 1.69 -9.88
C ILE A 33 37.71 2.91 -9.16
N ARG A 34 38.42 2.70 -8.03
CA ARG A 34 39.09 3.78 -7.30
C ARG A 34 40.12 4.52 -8.15
N GLU A 35 40.93 3.76 -8.87
CA GLU A 35 41.94 4.31 -9.79
C GLU A 35 41.29 5.07 -10.95
N THR A 36 40.21 4.53 -11.52
CA THR A 36 39.53 5.12 -12.68
C THR A 36 38.90 6.48 -12.36
N TYR A 37 38.37 6.63 -11.14
CA TYR A 37 37.68 7.85 -10.72
C TYR A 37 38.54 8.78 -9.86
N ASP A 38 39.78 8.39 -9.56
CA ASP A 38 40.66 9.06 -8.60
C ASP A 38 39.94 9.41 -7.27
N ASP A 39 39.12 8.47 -6.80
CA ASP A 39 38.32 8.63 -5.59
C ASP A 39 38.34 7.32 -4.78
N PRO A 40 38.45 7.34 -3.45
CA PRO A 40 38.46 6.13 -2.62
C PRO A 40 37.16 5.30 -2.72
N ILE A 41 36.09 5.86 -3.27
CA ILE A 41 34.72 5.35 -3.41
C ILE A 41 34.02 5.07 -2.08
N PHE A 42 34.74 4.47 -1.13
CA PHE A 42 34.33 4.20 0.22
C PHE A 42 35.44 4.57 1.21
N ILE A 43 35.03 5.19 2.31
CA ILE A 43 35.82 5.38 3.53
C ILE A 43 35.38 4.39 4.61
N ARG A 44 36.32 3.95 5.46
CA ARG A 44 36.03 3.02 6.56
C ARG A 44 35.57 3.79 7.80
N SER A 45 34.44 3.37 8.38
CA SER A 45 34.02 3.76 9.73
C SER A 45 33.63 2.52 10.52
N SER A 46 34.31 2.29 11.65
CA SER A 46 34.13 1.19 12.62
C SER A 46 33.87 -0.22 12.05
N ARG A 47 32.69 -0.50 11.48
CA ARG A 47 32.30 -1.80 10.87
C ARG A 47 31.60 -1.71 9.50
N ARG A 48 31.57 -0.54 8.84
CA ARG A 48 30.91 -0.37 7.53
C ARG A 48 31.76 0.44 6.54
N LEU A 49 31.56 0.16 5.25
CA LEU A 49 32.09 0.98 4.16
C LEU A 49 31.06 2.08 3.87
N ILE A 50 31.45 3.33 4.10
CA ILE A 50 30.61 4.49 3.82
C ILE A 50 31.06 5.10 2.50
N PRO A 51 30.16 5.30 1.52
CA PRO A 51 30.54 5.92 0.26
C PRO A 51 31.08 7.36 0.43
N THR A 52 32.03 7.78 -0.41
CA THR A 52 32.50 9.17 -0.48
C THR A 52 31.41 10.11 -1.04
N PRO A 53 31.50 11.43 -0.84
CA PRO A 53 30.58 12.39 -1.46
C PRO A 53 30.52 12.26 -2.98
N PHE A 54 31.65 11.97 -3.62
CA PHE A 54 31.72 11.71 -5.06
C PHE A 54 30.93 10.44 -5.44
N ALA A 55 31.18 9.31 -4.76
CA ALA A 55 30.47 8.06 -5.02
C ALA A 55 28.95 8.18 -4.77
N GLU A 56 28.53 9.00 -3.80
CA GLU A 56 27.12 9.35 -3.60
C GLU A 56 26.55 10.18 -4.75
N SER A 57 27.29 11.15 -5.27
CA SER A 57 26.83 12.04 -6.35
C SER A 57 26.53 11.28 -7.66
N ILE A 58 27.28 10.21 -7.95
CA ILE A 58 27.11 9.41 -9.18
C ILE A 58 26.11 8.26 -9.02
N ARG A 59 25.68 7.95 -7.80
CA ARG A 59 24.90 6.74 -7.47
C ARG A 59 23.60 6.63 -8.26
N GLN A 60 22.83 7.71 -8.38
CA GLN A 60 21.55 7.69 -9.10
C GLN A 60 21.73 7.47 -10.60
N ARG A 61 22.72 8.14 -11.21
CA ARG A 61 23.06 7.98 -12.63
C ARG A 61 23.56 6.57 -12.92
N LEU A 62 24.43 6.04 -12.06
CA LEU A 62 24.93 4.67 -12.18
C LEU A 62 23.80 3.63 -12.09
N ARG A 63 22.83 3.84 -11.20
CA ARG A 63 21.68 2.95 -11.03
C ARG A 63 20.74 2.96 -12.24
N ALA A 64 20.51 4.12 -12.85
CA ALA A 64 19.73 4.22 -14.08
C ALA A 64 20.40 3.43 -15.23
N VAL A 65 21.71 3.63 -15.43
CA VAL A 65 22.48 2.90 -16.46
C VAL A 65 22.52 1.38 -16.18
N ALA A 66 22.62 0.98 -14.91
CA ALA A 66 22.57 -0.43 -14.53
C ALA A 66 21.18 -1.05 -14.81
N ALA A 67 20.10 -0.33 -14.50
CA ALA A 67 18.73 -0.79 -14.76
C ALA A 67 18.42 -0.89 -16.26
N GLU A 68 18.90 0.07 -17.07
CA GLU A 68 18.80 -0.02 -18.53
C GLU A 68 19.57 -1.23 -19.09
N ALA A 69 20.79 -1.45 -18.62
CA ALA A 69 21.56 -2.63 -19.01
C ALA A 69 20.82 -3.93 -18.63
N GLU A 70 20.22 -3.99 -17.44
CA GLU A 70 19.46 -5.15 -16.97
C GLU A 70 18.15 -5.35 -17.76
N ALA A 71 17.45 -4.27 -18.10
CA ALA A 71 16.27 -4.30 -18.96
C ALA A 71 16.60 -4.81 -20.38
N LEU A 72 17.75 -4.44 -20.93
CA LEU A 72 18.25 -4.98 -22.20
C LEU A 72 18.47 -6.49 -22.11
N PHE A 73 19.01 -7.00 -21.00
CA PHE A 73 19.14 -8.44 -20.77
C PHE A 73 17.79 -9.16 -20.59
N GLN A 74 16.81 -8.51 -19.96
CA GLN A 74 15.44 -9.05 -19.77
C GLN A 74 14.62 -9.05 -21.06
N SER A 75 14.84 -8.08 -21.96
CA SER A 75 14.13 -7.99 -23.25
C SER A 75 14.29 -9.25 -24.10
N ARG A 76 15.47 -9.88 -24.07
CA ARG A 76 15.75 -11.17 -24.74
C ARG A 76 14.94 -12.35 -24.20
N GLN A 77 14.46 -12.28 -22.96
CA GLN A 77 13.68 -13.36 -22.33
C GLN A 77 12.16 -13.21 -22.54
N SER A 78 11.70 -12.04 -22.99
CA SER A 78 10.28 -11.69 -23.14
C SER A 78 9.66 -11.99 -24.52
N VAL A 79 10.37 -12.69 -25.41
CA VAL A 79 9.88 -13.00 -26.78
C VAL A 79 8.86 -14.17 -26.80
N SER A 80 8.41 -14.68 -25.65
CA SER A 80 7.27 -15.62 -25.60
C SER A 80 5.93 -14.86 -25.54
N GLY A 81 5.29 -14.78 -26.70
CA GLY A 81 4.05 -14.06 -27.03
C GLY A 81 2.99 -13.89 -25.92
N GLY A 82 2.81 -12.63 -25.51
CA GLY A 82 1.61 -12.13 -24.84
C GLY A 82 0.89 -11.11 -25.74
N VAL A 83 -0.44 -11.07 -25.66
CA VAL A 83 -1.32 -10.21 -26.46
C VAL A 83 -1.02 -8.73 -26.21
N THR A 84 -0.70 -8.00 -27.28
CA THR A 84 -0.46 -6.55 -27.28
C THR A 84 -1.77 -5.81 -27.60
N ILE A 85 -2.14 -4.84 -26.76
CA ILE A 85 -3.19 -3.87 -27.08
C ILE A 85 -2.54 -2.71 -27.85
N ASP A 86 -3.13 -2.33 -28.98
CA ASP A 86 -2.65 -1.23 -29.84
C ASP A 86 -2.94 0.16 -29.21
N PRO A 87 -1.90 0.92 -28.79
CA PRO A 87 -2.05 2.25 -28.20
C PRO A 87 -2.13 3.40 -29.23
N ALA A 88 -2.05 3.12 -30.54
CA ALA A 88 -1.75 4.12 -31.58
C ALA A 88 -2.88 5.13 -31.92
N LEU A 89 -3.97 5.16 -31.16
CA LEU A 89 -5.10 6.08 -31.41
C LEU A 89 -5.20 7.28 -30.44
N TRP A 90 -4.24 7.48 -29.53
CA TRP A 90 -4.36 8.51 -28.47
C TRP A 90 -3.06 9.24 -28.07
N SER A 91 -2.13 9.53 -28.99
CA SER A 91 -0.84 10.14 -28.62
C SER A 91 -0.47 11.45 -29.34
N GLY A 92 0.26 12.29 -28.60
CA GLY A 92 1.12 13.40 -29.04
C GLY A 92 2.26 13.58 -28.00
N GLU A 93 3.42 14.10 -28.41
CA GLU A 93 4.64 14.13 -27.59
C GLU A 93 4.96 15.50 -26.95
N PRO A 94 5.50 15.53 -25.72
CA PRO A 94 6.31 16.63 -25.22
C PRO A 94 7.78 16.26 -24.95
N VAL A 95 8.62 17.30 -24.85
CA VAL A 95 10.00 17.37 -25.37
C VAL A 95 11.12 17.31 -24.31
N ILE A 96 10.89 17.17 -22.99
CA ILE A 96 12.00 17.15 -21.99
C ILE A 96 11.65 16.29 -20.74
N GLU A 97 12.56 15.40 -20.31
CA GLU A 97 12.46 14.58 -19.07
C GLU A 97 13.55 14.94 -18.03
N ALA A 98 13.14 15.11 -16.77
CA ALA A 98 14.02 15.38 -15.61
C ALA A 98 14.14 14.15 -14.69
N ALA A 99 15.33 13.95 -14.11
CA ALA A 99 15.74 12.74 -13.39
C ALA A 99 15.16 12.60 -11.95
N PRO A 100 14.92 11.36 -11.46
CA PRO A 100 14.45 11.13 -10.10
C PRO A 100 15.58 11.03 -9.06
N LEU A 101 15.48 11.89 -8.03
CA LEU A 101 16.20 11.82 -6.77
C LEU A 101 15.64 10.69 -5.88
N THR A 102 16.50 9.91 -5.21
CA THR A 102 16.13 8.93 -4.17
C THR A 102 16.74 9.25 -2.81
N SER A 103 15.87 9.23 -1.79
CA SER A 103 16.04 9.56 -0.37
C SER A 103 16.62 8.42 0.50
N ARG A 104 17.16 8.80 1.67
CA ARG A 104 17.79 7.94 2.70
C ARG A 104 16.83 7.60 3.86
N PRO A 105 17.02 6.49 4.59
CA PRO A 105 16.24 6.16 5.79
C PRO A 105 16.62 7.04 6.98
N SER A 106 15.63 7.39 7.79
CA SER A 106 15.77 8.18 9.02
C SER A 106 16.38 7.35 10.15
N ILE A 107 17.59 7.72 10.57
CA ILE A 107 18.18 7.37 11.87
C ILE A 107 18.26 8.68 12.65
N LEU A 108 17.86 8.68 13.93
CA LEU A 108 18.11 9.79 14.84
C LEU A 108 19.62 10.07 14.89
N LEU A 109 20.03 11.28 14.52
CA LEU A 109 21.44 11.67 14.49
C LEU A 109 21.91 12.07 15.90
N GLU A 110 23.14 11.69 16.27
CA GLU A 110 23.81 12.26 17.45
C GLU A 110 23.92 13.78 17.30
N GLY A 111 23.30 14.52 18.24
CA GLY A 111 23.23 15.97 18.22
C GLY A 111 21.86 16.57 17.89
N GLU A 112 20.80 15.76 17.77
CA GLU A 112 19.44 16.29 17.74
C GLU A 112 19.13 17.12 19.01
N PRO A 113 18.46 18.28 18.88
CA PRO A 113 17.98 18.97 20.07
C PRO A 113 17.03 18.02 20.81
N LEU A 114 17.31 17.78 22.09
CA LEU A 114 16.39 17.05 22.98
C LEU A 114 14.96 17.62 22.79
N PRO A 115 13.90 16.79 22.85
CA PRO A 115 12.51 17.24 22.67
C PRO A 115 12.18 18.52 23.46
N GLU A 116 12.79 18.68 24.64
CA GLU A 116 12.68 19.83 25.53
C GLU A 116 13.36 21.13 25.00
N ALA A 117 14.50 21.01 24.31
CA ALA A 117 15.20 22.15 23.71
C ALA A 117 14.44 22.71 22.50
N PHE A 118 13.85 21.83 21.68
CA PHE A 118 13.00 22.25 20.57
C PHE A 118 11.65 22.80 21.07
N ALA A 119 11.07 22.19 22.11
CA ALA A 119 9.84 22.68 22.75
C ALA A 119 9.98 24.11 23.29
N ARG A 120 11.13 24.47 23.89
CA ARG A 120 11.46 25.85 24.32
C ARG A 120 11.54 26.86 23.16
N LYS A 121 12.03 26.43 21.99
CA LYS A 121 12.09 27.30 20.80
C LYS A 121 10.69 27.58 20.23
N LEU A 122 9.81 26.59 20.31
CA LEU A 122 8.42 26.67 19.85
C LEU A 122 7.45 27.35 20.83
N SER A 123 7.80 27.47 22.12
CA SER A 123 6.96 28.17 23.10
C SER A 123 6.88 29.68 22.89
N VAL A 124 7.73 30.23 22.01
CA VAL A 124 7.72 31.65 21.59
C VAL A 124 6.56 31.94 20.62
N LEU A 125 5.98 30.92 19.98
CA LEU A 125 4.75 31.04 19.18
C LEU A 125 3.54 31.08 20.13
N GLY A 126 3.07 32.28 20.46
CA GLY A 126 2.09 32.54 21.53
C GLY A 126 0.75 31.78 21.47
N ASN A 127 0.22 31.48 22.67
CA ASN A 127 -1.01 30.76 23.08
C ASN A 127 -1.48 29.57 22.23
N ALA A 128 -1.42 28.39 22.86
CA ALA A 128 -1.71 27.05 22.35
C ALA A 128 -3.16 26.77 21.90
N GLU A 129 -4.11 27.71 22.02
CA GLU A 129 -5.50 27.47 21.62
C GLU A 129 -5.73 27.61 20.10
N ASP A 130 -4.93 28.40 19.39
CA ASP A 130 -5.13 28.64 17.96
C ASP A 130 -4.69 27.43 17.11
N ALA A 131 -5.68 26.80 16.48
CA ALA A 131 -5.55 25.67 15.56
C ALA A 131 -4.46 25.87 14.50
N ARG A 132 -4.42 27.06 13.89
CA ARG A 132 -3.48 27.35 12.81
C ARG A 132 -2.06 27.46 13.33
N LYS A 133 -1.86 28.06 14.51
CA LYS A 133 -0.53 28.13 15.14
C LYS A 133 -0.02 26.75 15.57
N ARG A 134 -0.90 25.91 16.12
CA ARG A 134 -0.55 24.51 16.44
C ARG A 134 -0.16 23.72 15.20
N LEU A 135 -0.90 23.86 14.09
CA LEU A 135 -0.52 23.21 12.84
C LEU A 135 0.81 23.73 12.29
N ALA A 136 1.06 25.05 12.37
CA ALA A 136 2.36 25.63 11.99
C ALA A 136 3.50 25.05 12.84
N LYS A 137 3.27 24.84 14.14
CA LYS A 137 4.20 24.17 15.05
C LYS A 137 4.55 22.76 14.55
N HIS A 138 3.55 21.96 14.16
CA HIS A 138 3.75 20.61 13.63
C HIS A 138 4.51 20.62 12.29
N ILE A 139 4.19 21.56 11.39
CA ILE A 139 4.92 21.74 10.13
C ILE A 139 6.39 22.07 10.39
N ALA A 140 6.67 22.99 11.32
CA ALA A 140 8.03 23.34 11.70
C ALA A 140 8.78 22.15 12.30
N THR A 141 8.14 21.38 13.19
CA THR A 141 8.73 20.15 13.74
C THR A 141 9.11 19.16 12.65
N ALA A 142 8.23 18.92 11.68
CA ALA A 142 8.46 17.95 10.62
C ALA A 142 9.43 18.44 9.52
N GLY A 143 9.58 19.77 9.35
CA GLY A 143 10.14 20.36 8.13
C GLY A 143 11.15 21.49 8.27
N ALA A 144 11.65 21.79 9.48
CA ALA A 144 12.61 22.89 9.71
C ALA A 144 14.04 22.69 9.11
N GLY A 145 14.24 21.69 8.25
CA GLY A 145 15.50 21.42 7.56
C GLY A 145 16.41 20.42 8.27
N ILE A 146 17.49 20.01 7.59
CA ILE A 146 18.42 18.97 8.05
C ILE A 146 18.99 19.35 9.43
N GLY A 147 18.86 18.45 10.40
CA GLY A 147 19.33 18.65 11.79
C GLY A 147 18.39 19.49 12.68
N ASN A 148 17.33 20.07 12.13
CA ASN A 148 16.34 20.87 12.87
C ASN A 148 14.91 20.30 12.82
N SER A 149 14.69 19.26 12.02
CA SER A 149 13.41 18.54 11.91
C SER A 149 13.47 17.17 12.56
N ARG A 150 12.35 16.72 13.12
CA ARG A 150 12.14 15.33 13.56
C ARG A 150 10.76 14.82 13.13
N PRO A 151 10.54 13.49 13.07
CA PRO A 151 9.19 12.95 12.93
C PRO A 151 8.25 13.45 14.03
N LEU A 152 6.97 13.60 13.71
CA LEU A 152 5.94 13.88 14.71
C LEU A 152 5.73 12.67 15.62
N THR A 153 5.38 12.91 16.88
CA THR A 153 4.89 11.84 17.75
C THR A 153 3.48 11.39 17.32
N ILE A 154 2.98 10.28 17.87
CA ILE A 154 1.60 9.82 17.64
C ILE A 154 0.60 10.94 17.95
N THR A 155 0.75 11.61 19.09
CA THR A 155 -0.18 12.66 19.53
C THR A 155 -0.06 13.93 18.68
N GLU A 156 1.15 14.30 18.24
CA GLU A 156 1.35 15.45 17.35
C GLU A 156 0.77 15.19 15.95
N ALA A 157 0.95 13.99 15.39
CA ALA A 157 0.38 13.62 14.10
C ALA A 157 -1.15 13.52 14.16
N GLU A 158 -1.70 12.95 15.24
CA GLU A 158 -3.14 12.91 15.50
C GLU A 158 -3.73 14.32 15.59
N ASP A 159 -3.10 15.20 16.35
CA ASP A 159 -3.54 16.58 16.47
C ASP A 159 -3.47 17.35 15.15
N ALA A 160 -2.35 17.21 14.42
CA ALA A 160 -2.15 17.86 13.12
C ALA A 160 -3.24 17.49 12.12
N LEU A 161 -3.56 16.19 11.97
CA LEU A 161 -4.60 15.77 11.05
C LEU A 161 -6.01 16.07 11.57
N SER A 162 -6.24 16.08 12.88
CA SER A 162 -7.54 16.48 13.45
C SER A 162 -7.86 17.94 13.12
N ILE A 163 -6.89 18.86 13.24
CA ILE A 163 -7.04 20.27 12.82
C ILE A 163 -7.46 20.38 11.34
N ILE A 164 -6.84 19.57 10.47
CA ILE A 164 -7.14 19.53 9.03
C ILE A 164 -8.54 18.96 8.80
N LEU A 165 -8.90 17.87 9.47
CA LEU A 165 -10.19 17.18 9.28
C LEU A 165 -11.38 18.00 9.81
N GLU A 166 -11.15 18.84 10.80
CA GLU A 166 -12.15 19.79 11.32
C GLU A 166 -12.27 21.07 10.50
N GLY A 167 -11.48 21.21 9.42
CA GLY A 167 -11.53 22.39 8.54
C GLY A 167 -10.94 23.66 9.15
N ARG A 168 -10.12 23.54 10.21
CA ARG A 168 -9.49 24.66 10.90
C ARG A 168 -8.12 25.05 10.32
N ALA A 169 -7.59 24.23 9.42
CA ALA A 169 -6.31 24.46 8.73
C ALA A 169 -6.46 25.42 7.54
N ASP A 170 -5.43 26.24 7.30
CA ASP A 170 -5.27 26.91 6.01
C ASP A 170 -4.83 25.90 4.92
N PRO A 171 -5.36 25.95 3.68
CA PRO A 171 -4.96 25.03 2.61
C PRO A 171 -3.44 24.98 2.35
N VAL A 172 -2.73 26.09 2.52
CA VAL A 172 -1.26 26.15 2.39
C VAL A 172 -0.60 25.32 3.49
N GLN A 173 -1.14 25.32 4.72
CA GLN A 173 -0.65 24.49 5.81
C GLN A 173 -0.88 23.00 5.55
N VAL A 174 -2.02 22.64 4.96
CA VAL A 174 -2.31 21.25 4.55
C VAL A 174 -1.27 20.77 3.55
N GLY A 175 -1.05 21.55 2.48
CA GLY A 175 -0.05 21.23 1.46
C GLY A 175 1.35 21.10 2.04
N ALA A 176 1.78 22.09 2.84
CA ALA A 176 3.10 22.11 3.46
C ALA A 176 3.36 20.87 4.33
N LEU A 177 2.43 20.51 5.21
CA LEU A 177 2.58 19.35 6.09
C LEU A 177 2.70 18.05 5.27
N LEU A 178 1.75 17.82 4.35
CA LEU A 178 1.70 16.58 3.57
C LEU A 178 2.94 16.44 2.68
N SER A 179 3.40 17.51 2.04
CA SER A 179 4.60 17.49 1.19
C SER A 179 5.87 17.22 1.98
N VAL A 180 6.05 17.85 3.15
CA VAL A 180 7.23 17.65 4.01
C VAL A 180 7.28 16.20 4.53
N MET A 181 6.15 15.68 5.02
CA MET A 181 6.07 14.30 5.49
C MET A 181 6.35 13.30 4.37
N ASN A 182 5.77 13.51 3.18
CA ASN A 182 6.01 12.65 2.02
C ASN A 182 7.48 12.68 1.55
N PHE A 183 8.10 13.86 1.54
CA PHE A 183 9.50 14.02 1.14
C PHE A 183 10.46 13.33 2.12
N ARG A 184 10.23 13.46 3.43
CA ARG A 184 11.03 12.82 4.48
C ARG A 184 10.79 11.32 4.56
N GLY A 185 9.58 10.86 4.27
CA GLY A 185 9.09 9.51 4.54
C GLY A 185 8.44 9.40 5.92
N GLU A 186 7.32 8.70 5.97
CA GLU A 186 6.51 8.56 7.18
C GLU A 186 7.08 7.51 8.14
N THR A 187 6.95 7.77 9.44
CA THR A 187 7.23 6.78 10.50
C THR A 187 5.95 6.06 10.94
N ALA A 188 6.09 4.88 11.57
CA ALA A 188 4.95 4.13 12.07
C ALA A 188 4.14 4.92 13.12
N ALA A 189 4.82 5.70 13.97
CA ALA A 189 4.18 6.56 14.97
C ALA A 189 3.34 7.68 14.34
N GLU A 190 3.88 8.35 13.32
CA GLU A 190 3.13 9.36 12.58
C GLU A 190 1.92 8.73 11.90
N LEU A 191 2.11 7.60 11.22
CA LEU A 191 1.05 6.90 10.53
C LEU A 191 -0.07 6.47 11.49
N ALA A 192 0.28 5.93 12.66
CA ALA A 192 -0.68 5.59 13.71
C ALA A 192 -1.44 6.82 14.22
N GLY A 193 -0.77 7.95 14.46
CA GLY A 193 -1.40 9.20 14.87
C GLY A 193 -2.38 9.73 13.83
N LEU A 194 -1.98 9.76 12.56
CA LEU A 194 -2.85 10.15 11.44
C LEU A 194 -4.08 9.21 11.35
N VAL A 195 -3.90 7.90 11.46
CA VAL A 195 -5.01 6.94 11.44
C VAL A 195 -5.98 7.17 12.60
N ARG A 196 -5.47 7.43 13.82
CA ARG A 196 -6.32 7.76 14.98
C ARG A 196 -7.17 9.01 14.75
N ALA A 197 -6.60 10.06 14.16
CA ALA A 197 -7.35 11.26 13.80
C ALA A 197 -8.49 10.95 12.80
N VAL A 198 -8.22 10.14 11.78
CA VAL A 198 -9.27 9.72 10.83
C VAL A 198 -10.34 8.88 11.51
N ARG A 199 -9.96 7.87 12.32
CA ARG A 199 -10.90 7.02 13.06
C ARG A 199 -11.80 7.81 13.99
N SER A 200 -11.24 8.78 14.70
CA SER A 200 -12.01 9.70 15.55
C SER A 200 -12.99 10.54 14.71
N HIS A 201 -12.51 11.12 13.62
CA HIS A 201 -13.33 11.95 12.72
C HIS A 201 -14.51 11.19 12.09
N ILE A 202 -14.30 9.93 11.67
CA ILE A 202 -15.35 9.10 11.07
C ILE A 202 -16.21 8.37 12.12
N ARG A 203 -15.89 8.52 13.42
CA ARG A 203 -16.51 7.78 14.53
C ARG A 203 -16.48 6.28 14.27
N ALA A 204 -15.29 5.75 14.03
CA ALA A 204 -15.07 4.32 13.82
C ALA A 204 -15.69 3.49 14.96
N ALA A 205 -16.14 2.28 14.64
CA ALA A 205 -16.83 1.43 15.61
C ALA A 205 -15.92 1.03 16.78
N ASP A 206 -16.52 0.67 17.92
CA ASP A 206 -15.78 0.09 19.04
C ASP A 206 -15.32 -1.33 18.68
N PRO A 207 -14.02 -1.66 18.81
CA PRO A 207 -13.51 -3.03 18.61
C PRO A 207 -14.27 -4.10 19.40
N ALA A 208 -14.77 -3.78 20.60
CA ALA A 208 -15.52 -4.72 21.44
C ALA A 208 -16.89 -5.11 20.84
N THR A 209 -17.43 -4.29 19.95
CA THR A 209 -18.74 -4.49 19.31
C THR A 209 -18.66 -4.60 17.79
N SER A 210 -17.49 -4.95 17.25
CA SER A 210 -17.28 -5.02 15.80
C SER A 210 -18.32 -5.95 15.12
N PRO A 211 -19.06 -5.46 14.11
CA PRO A 211 -20.00 -6.27 13.34
C PRO A 211 -19.32 -7.07 12.23
N VAL A 212 -18.00 -6.94 12.05
CA VAL A 212 -17.24 -7.51 10.93
C VAL A 212 -16.10 -8.39 11.42
N ASP A 213 -15.79 -9.42 10.65
CA ASP A 213 -14.70 -10.36 10.92
C ASP A 213 -13.42 -9.91 10.20
N LEU A 214 -13.53 -9.45 8.94
CA LEU A 214 -12.40 -9.00 8.13
C LEU A 214 -12.64 -7.61 7.53
N ASP A 215 -11.66 -6.73 7.75
CA ASP A 215 -11.50 -5.48 7.04
C ASP A 215 -10.56 -5.67 5.84
N TRP A 216 -11.03 -5.26 4.65
CA TRP A 216 -10.31 -5.45 3.39
C TRP A 216 -10.24 -4.14 2.60
N PRO A 217 -9.21 -3.32 2.85
CA PRO A 217 -8.95 -2.10 2.09
C PRO A 217 -8.79 -2.34 0.59
N ALA A 218 -9.53 -1.58 -0.21
CA ALA A 218 -9.63 -1.69 -1.65
C ALA A 218 -9.25 -0.37 -2.33
N TYR A 219 -8.00 0.06 -2.14
CA TYR A 219 -7.41 1.22 -2.82
C TYR A 219 -6.57 0.73 -3.98
N ILE A 220 -6.90 1.12 -5.22
CA ILE A 220 -6.18 0.67 -6.41
C ILE A 220 -5.48 1.84 -7.09
N SER A 221 -4.25 1.61 -7.55
CA SER A 221 -3.49 2.61 -8.30
C SER A 221 -4.26 3.08 -9.56
N PRO A 222 -4.27 4.39 -9.86
CA PRO A 222 -4.81 4.92 -11.12
C PRO A 222 -4.22 4.31 -12.39
N LYS A 223 -3.01 3.75 -12.27
CA LYS A 223 -2.28 3.14 -13.38
C LYS A 223 -2.58 1.63 -13.51
N SER A 224 -3.31 0.99 -12.59
CA SER A 224 -3.56 -0.46 -12.63
C SER A 224 -4.24 -0.90 -13.93
N ARG A 225 -3.82 -2.07 -14.42
CA ARG A 225 -4.42 -2.76 -15.57
C ARG A 225 -4.89 -4.18 -15.21
N ARG A 226 -4.91 -4.51 -13.93
CA ARG A 226 -5.33 -5.83 -13.43
C ARG A 226 -6.83 -5.83 -13.14
N MET A 227 -7.46 -6.97 -13.38
CA MET A 227 -8.83 -7.21 -12.95
C MET A 227 -8.86 -7.39 -11.42
N PRO A 228 -9.91 -6.91 -10.73
CA PRO A 228 -10.00 -6.97 -9.27
C PRO A 228 -10.48 -8.36 -8.81
N TRP A 229 -9.65 -9.39 -8.95
CA TRP A 229 -9.99 -10.77 -8.57
C TRP A 229 -10.25 -10.92 -7.06
N PHE A 230 -9.60 -10.10 -6.24
CA PHE A 230 -9.85 -10.07 -4.79
C PHE A 230 -11.32 -9.85 -4.39
N LEU A 231 -12.14 -9.18 -5.23
CA LEU A 231 -13.58 -9.04 -4.95
C LEU A 231 -14.33 -10.38 -5.05
N GLN A 232 -13.90 -11.26 -5.95
CA GLN A 232 -14.43 -12.63 -6.02
C GLN A 232 -13.97 -13.45 -4.81
N SER A 233 -12.72 -13.29 -4.38
CA SER A 233 -12.24 -13.90 -3.13
C SER A 233 -13.05 -13.45 -1.92
N ALA A 234 -13.32 -12.14 -1.78
CA ALA A 234 -14.15 -11.61 -0.70
C ALA A 234 -15.58 -12.19 -0.72
N LEU A 235 -16.18 -12.32 -1.92
CA LEU A 235 -17.51 -12.92 -2.07
C LEU A 235 -17.54 -14.41 -1.71
N LEU A 236 -16.47 -15.17 -1.97
CA LEU A 236 -16.35 -16.57 -1.50
C LEU A 236 -16.41 -16.65 0.02
N LEU A 237 -15.66 -15.79 0.71
CA LEU A 237 -15.63 -15.77 2.19
C LEU A 237 -16.97 -15.36 2.78
N ALA A 238 -17.64 -14.38 2.17
CA ALA A 238 -19.01 -14.01 2.55
C ALA A 238 -19.98 -15.19 2.39
N GLY A 239 -19.85 -15.97 1.31
CA GLY A 239 -20.58 -17.22 1.10
C GLY A 239 -20.29 -18.28 2.19
N ALA A 240 -19.08 -18.27 2.74
CA ALA A 240 -18.64 -19.09 3.87
C ALA A 240 -19.00 -18.50 5.25
N ARG A 241 -19.89 -17.49 5.30
CA ARG A 241 -20.42 -16.84 6.51
C ARG A 241 -19.45 -15.92 7.26
N TYR A 242 -18.30 -15.58 6.69
CA TYR A 242 -17.49 -14.49 7.22
C TYR A 242 -18.09 -13.14 6.87
N ARG A 243 -18.06 -12.20 7.81
CA ARG A 243 -18.57 -10.83 7.65
C ARG A 243 -17.45 -9.93 7.17
N ILE A 244 -17.52 -9.50 5.91
CA ILE A 244 -16.43 -8.81 5.22
C ILE A 244 -16.81 -7.35 4.97
N LEU A 245 -15.95 -6.41 5.38
CA LEU A 245 -16.03 -5.04 4.91
C LEU A 245 -14.95 -4.80 3.86
N LEU A 246 -15.37 -4.41 2.65
CA LEU A 246 -14.50 -3.79 1.67
C LEU A 246 -14.66 -2.27 1.79
N HIS A 247 -13.57 -1.52 1.87
CA HIS A 247 -13.67 -0.06 1.83
C HIS A 247 -12.58 0.54 0.93
N GLY A 248 -12.92 1.52 0.12
CA GLY A 248 -12.04 1.95 -0.95
C GLY A 248 -12.49 3.21 -1.66
N SER A 249 -11.69 3.65 -2.62
CA SER A 249 -12.02 4.79 -3.49
C SER A 249 -12.49 4.31 -4.84
N ASP A 250 -13.22 5.15 -5.58
CA ASP A 250 -13.65 4.88 -6.95
C ASP A 250 -12.49 4.78 -7.97
N GLY A 251 -11.23 4.88 -7.53
CA GLY A 251 -10.06 4.88 -8.39
C GLY A 251 -9.89 6.21 -9.13
N GLY A 252 -8.84 6.30 -9.96
CA GLY A 252 -8.54 7.47 -10.79
C GLY A 252 -7.91 7.01 -12.11
N GLY A 253 -7.74 7.90 -13.08
CA GLY A 253 -7.16 7.52 -14.38
C GLY A 253 -7.85 6.30 -15.01
N ASN A 254 -7.08 5.26 -15.32
CA ASN A 254 -7.58 4.03 -15.98
C ASN A 254 -8.44 3.14 -15.09
N THR A 255 -8.47 3.38 -13.77
CA THR A 255 -9.22 2.54 -12.81
C THR A 255 -10.49 3.19 -12.29
N LYS A 256 -10.85 4.37 -12.80
CA LYS A 256 -12.05 5.11 -12.40
C LYS A 256 -13.30 4.25 -12.56
N GLY A 257 -14.06 4.07 -11.49
CA GLY A 257 -15.30 3.30 -11.43
C GLY A 257 -15.14 1.78 -11.48
N MET A 258 -13.91 1.25 -11.53
CA MET A 258 -13.64 -0.18 -11.70
C MET A 258 -14.21 -1.02 -10.54
N LEU A 259 -13.90 -0.63 -9.30
CA LEU A 259 -14.32 -1.39 -8.11
C LEU A 259 -15.83 -1.36 -7.90
N VAL A 260 -16.47 -0.21 -8.10
CA VAL A 260 -17.93 -0.06 -8.03
C VAL A 260 -18.63 -0.90 -9.10
N SER A 261 -18.11 -0.90 -10.32
CA SER A 261 -18.68 -1.70 -11.42
C SER A 261 -18.54 -3.21 -11.15
N ALA A 262 -17.38 -3.63 -10.65
CA ALA A 262 -17.11 -5.01 -10.26
C ALA A 262 -17.98 -5.45 -9.07
N ALA A 263 -18.11 -4.62 -8.03
CA ALA A 263 -18.98 -4.88 -6.88
C ALA A 263 -20.45 -5.03 -7.31
N ARG A 264 -20.95 -4.13 -8.16
CA ARG A 264 -22.31 -4.22 -8.73
C ARG A 264 -22.51 -5.49 -9.55
N ALA A 265 -21.54 -5.87 -10.37
CA ALA A 265 -21.60 -7.09 -11.18
C ALA A 265 -21.61 -8.38 -10.33
N LEU A 266 -21.08 -8.32 -9.11
CA LEU A 266 -21.11 -9.39 -8.09
C LEU A 266 -22.27 -9.27 -7.09
N GLY A 267 -23.15 -8.27 -7.22
CA GLY A 267 -24.24 -8.05 -6.28
C GLY A 267 -23.78 -7.66 -4.87
N ILE A 268 -22.54 -7.18 -4.72
CA ILE A 268 -22.02 -6.66 -3.43
C ILE A 268 -22.68 -5.31 -3.15
N PRO A 269 -23.35 -5.12 -1.99
CA PRO A 269 -23.99 -3.85 -1.65
C PRO A 269 -22.98 -2.69 -1.59
N ILE A 270 -23.25 -1.62 -2.35
CA ILE A 270 -22.47 -0.38 -2.33
C ILE A 270 -23.17 0.59 -1.39
N CYS A 271 -22.51 0.93 -0.28
CA CYS A 271 -23.14 1.60 0.84
C CYS A 271 -22.91 3.12 0.82
N ALA A 272 -23.94 3.89 1.15
CA ALA A 272 -23.88 5.36 1.18
C ALA A 272 -23.46 5.93 2.55
N SER A 273 -23.29 5.07 3.58
CA SER A 273 -22.83 5.45 4.91
C SER A 273 -22.27 4.25 5.67
N ILE A 274 -21.59 4.51 6.79
CA ILE A 274 -21.14 3.47 7.73
C ILE A 274 -22.33 2.66 8.26
N THR A 275 -23.44 3.31 8.62
CA THR A 275 -24.66 2.63 9.08
C THR A 275 -25.25 1.72 8.00
N ALA A 276 -25.29 2.18 6.74
CA ALA A 276 -25.74 1.34 5.63
C ALA A 276 -24.82 0.13 5.43
N ALA A 277 -23.50 0.30 5.59
CA ALA A 277 -22.55 -0.81 5.54
C ALA A 277 -22.79 -1.84 6.64
N MET A 278 -23.03 -1.40 7.89
CA MET A 278 -23.36 -2.31 8.99
C MET A 278 -24.63 -3.14 8.70
N ASN A 279 -25.69 -2.50 8.19
CA ASN A 279 -26.92 -3.19 7.83
C ASN A 279 -26.70 -4.19 6.69
N ALA A 280 -25.97 -3.78 5.64
CA ALA A 280 -25.65 -4.63 4.51
C ALA A 280 -24.79 -5.84 4.91
N ILE A 281 -23.83 -5.67 5.83
CA ILE A 281 -23.04 -6.78 6.37
C ILE A 281 -23.92 -7.74 7.18
N ALA A 282 -24.85 -7.23 7.99
CA ALA A 282 -25.78 -8.07 8.75
C ALA A 282 -26.70 -8.90 7.83
N GLU A 283 -27.16 -8.34 6.72
CA GLU A 283 -28.07 -9.01 5.79
C GLU A 283 -27.35 -9.93 4.79
N HIS A 284 -26.22 -9.47 4.23
CA HIS A 284 -25.56 -10.11 3.09
C HIS A 284 -24.20 -10.73 3.43
N GLY A 285 -23.65 -10.46 4.63
CA GLY A 285 -22.30 -10.89 5.03
C GLY A 285 -21.17 -10.08 4.38
N ILE A 286 -21.47 -9.13 3.49
CA ILE A 286 -20.47 -8.32 2.81
C ILE A 286 -21.01 -6.94 2.42
N ALA A 287 -20.16 -5.93 2.47
CA ALA A 287 -20.46 -4.59 1.95
C ALA A 287 -19.23 -3.94 1.32
N TYR A 288 -19.46 -3.06 0.34
CA TYR A 288 -18.48 -2.11 -0.17
C TYR A 288 -18.80 -0.70 0.32
N LEU A 289 -17.88 -0.07 1.05
CA LEU A 289 -18.00 1.29 1.57
C LEU A 289 -17.04 2.24 0.85
N PRO A 290 -17.53 3.09 -0.07
CA PRO A 290 -16.73 4.14 -0.69
C PRO A 290 -16.20 5.14 0.35
N VAL A 291 -14.97 5.64 0.18
CA VAL A 291 -14.40 6.68 1.07
C VAL A 291 -15.28 7.92 1.13
N ALA A 292 -15.89 8.32 0.02
CA ALA A 292 -16.79 9.47 -0.02
C ALA A 292 -18.03 9.29 0.88
N ALA A 293 -18.51 8.05 1.03
CA ALA A 293 -19.60 7.68 1.93
C ALA A 293 -19.15 7.57 3.39
N MET A 294 -17.86 7.37 3.64
CA MET A 294 -17.26 7.35 4.98
C MET A 294 -16.96 8.77 5.49
N SER A 295 -16.29 9.61 4.69
CA SER A 295 -16.11 11.04 4.98
C SER A 295 -15.73 11.81 3.71
N SER A 296 -16.48 12.88 3.43
CA SER A 296 -16.16 13.79 2.32
C SER A 296 -14.83 14.52 2.53
N GLN A 297 -14.46 14.81 3.78
CA GLN A 297 -13.20 15.47 4.14
C GLN A 297 -12.00 14.55 3.85
N VAL A 298 -12.09 13.29 4.29
CA VAL A 298 -11.06 12.26 4.01
C VAL A 298 -10.95 12.02 2.50
N HIS A 299 -12.08 11.97 1.79
CA HIS A 299 -12.09 11.85 0.34
C HIS A 299 -11.35 13.00 -0.34
N ARG A 300 -11.62 14.27 0.05
CA ARG A 300 -10.93 15.44 -0.48
C ARG A 300 -9.42 15.38 -0.29
N LEU A 301 -8.96 14.94 0.89
CA LEU A 301 -7.54 14.76 1.17
C LEU A 301 -6.90 13.69 0.28
N LEU A 302 -7.58 12.56 0.08
CA LEU A 302 -7.11 11.51 -0.84
C LEU A 302 -7.06 12.02 -2.30
N SER A 303 -8.01 12.85 -2.71
CA SER A 303 -8.10 13.45 -4.05
C SER A 303 -7.01 14.48 -4.34
N LEU A 304 -6.25 14.95 -3.33
CA LEU A 304 -5.09 15.83 -3.54
C LEU A 304 -4.01 15.17 -4.40
N TYR A 305 -4.04 13.84 -4.58
CA TYR A 305 -3.18 13.15 -5.55
C TYR A 305 -3.24 13.78 -6.94
N GLY A 306 -4.43 14.18 -7.42
CA GLY A 306 -4.56 14.81 -8.74
C GLY A 306 -4.01 16.24 -8.82
N LEU A 307 -3.79 16.89 -7.67
CA LEU A 307 -3.18 18.22 -7.60
C LEU A 307 -1.65 18.12 -7.41
N PHE A 308 -1.20 17.16 -6.60
CA PHE A 308 0.22 16.95 -6.33
C PHE A 308 0.92 16.11 -7.40
N GLU A 309 0.16 15.32 -8.19
CA GLU A 309 0.67 14.28 -9.09
C GLU A 309 1.61 13.27 -8.40
N THR A 310 1.50 13.17 -7.07
CA THR A 310 2.26 12.25 -6.22
C THR A 310 1.42 11.80 -5.02
N ARG A 311 1.84 10.70 -4.38
CA ARG A 311 1.22 10.24 -3.15
C ARG A 311 1.51 11.20 -2.00
N SER A 312 0.63 11.20 -1.02
CA SER A 312 0.81 11.85 0.27
C SER A 312 0.68 10.83 1.39
N PRO A 313 0.99 11.18 2.65
CA PRO A 313 0.74 10.30 3.80
C PRO A 313 -0.68 9.78 3.90
N ILE A 314 -1.66 10.49 3.33
CA ILE A 314 -3.06 10.07 3.29
C ILE A 314 -3.20 8.73 2.54
N ASN A 315 -2.43 8.50 1.47
CA ASN A 315 -2.44 7.23 0.75
C ASN A 315 -1.96 6.05 1.60
N SER A 316 -1.05 6.29 2.54
CA SER A 316 -0.55 5.30 3.51
C SER A 316 -1.52 5.11 4.69
N VAL A 317 -2.29 6.14 5.04
CA VAL A 317 -3.32 6.08 6.09
C VAL A 317 -4.51 5.22 5.66
N MET A 318 -4.91 5.32 4.38
CA MET A 318 -6.14 4.72 3.88
C MET A 318 -6.28 3.21 4.15
N PRO A 319 -5.25 2.35 4.00
CA PRO A 319 -5.36 0.92 4.29
C PRO A 319 -5.42 0.56 5.78
N LEU A 320 -5.11 1.49 6.68
CA LEU A 320 -5.10 1.26 8.13
C LEU A 320 -6.39 1.76 8.83
N LEU A 321 -7.40 2.18 8.06
CA LEU A 321 -8.57 2.82 8.65
C LEU A 321 -9.42 1.87 9.48
N ASN A 322 -9.74 0.67 8.95
CA ASN A 322 -10.60 -0.32 9.60
C ASN A 322 -11.82 0.32 10.30
N PRO A 323 -12.74 0.95 9.54
CA PRO A 323 -13.75 1.85 10.09
C PRO A 323 -14.80 1.15 10.96
N LEU A 324 -14.95 -0.16 10.82
CA LEU A 324 -15.83 -0.99 11.66
C LEU A 324 -15.06 -1.82 12.69
N SER A 325 -13.76 -1.56 12.87
CA SER A 325 -12.90 -2.16 13.88
C SER A 325 -12.89 -3.70 13.86
N ALA A 326 -12.83 -4.28 12.66
CA ALA A 326 -12.64 -5.72 12.46
C ALA A 326 -11.43 -6.23 13.24
N PRO A 327 -11.51 -7.42 13.87
CA PRO A 327 -10.39 -8.02 14.57
C PRO A 327 -9.26 -8.42 13.62
N SER A 328 -9.60 -8.71 12.36
CA SER A 328 -8.67 -9.08 11.30
C SER A 328 -8.67 -8.06 10.17
N SER A 329 -7.50 -7.75 9.60
CA SER A 329 -7.38 -6.87 8.43
C SER A 329 -6.33 -7.37 7.43
N MET A 330 -6.66 -7.30 6.14
CA MET A 330 -5.79 -7.77 5.06
C MET A 330 -5.56 -6.64 4.04
N MET A 331 -4.30 -6.23 3.85
CA MET A 331 -3.98 -5.07 3.01
C MET A 331 -2.83 -5.32 2.03
N GLY A 332 -2.92 -4.69 0.85
CA GLY A 332 -1.89 -4.76 -0.17
C GLY A 332 -1.02 -3.51 -0.13
N VAL A 333 0.29 -3.69 -0.12
CA VAL A 333 1.24 -2.57 -0.12
C VAL A 333 2.30 -2.79 -1.20
N VAL A 334 2.48 -1.79 -2.07
CA VAL A 334 3.28 -1.94 -3.29
C VAL A 334 4.78 -1.92 -3.03
N ARG A 335 5.24 -1.07 -2.10
CA ARG A 335 6.67 -0.89 -1.83
C ARG A 335 7.10 -1.76 -0.65
N PRO A 336 8.19 -2.55 -0.75
CA PRO A 336 8.67 -3.39 0.35
C PRO A 336 8.86 -2.63 1.67
N ALA A 337 9.51 -1.47 1.65
CA ALA A 337 9.73 -0.62 2.83
C ALA A 337 8.43 -0.13 3.49
N TYR A 338 7.33 -0.03 2.72
CA TYR A 338 6.04 0.36 3.26
C TYR A 338 5.31 -0.83 3.91
N ARG A 339 5.69 -2.09 3.62
CA ARG A 339 5.04 -3.24 4.25
C ARG A 339 5.34 -3.30 5.74
N GLU A 340 6.62 -3.14 6.11
CA GLU A 340 7.06 -3.05 7.51
C GLU A 340 6.41 -1.84 8.19
N LEU A 341 6.42 -0.68 7.52
CA LEU A 341 5.76 0.53 8.03
C LEU A 341 4.28 0.29 8.40
N HIS A 342 3.50 -0.40 7.56
CA HIS A 342 2.09 -0.68 7.83
C HIS A 342 1.92 -1.72 8.94
N ARG A 343 2.74 -2.78 8.98
CA ARG A 343 2.73 -3.76 10.07
C ARG A 343 3.02 -3.09 11.41
N ASP A 344 4.08 -2.29 11.46
CA ASP A 344 4.54 -1.64 12.70
C ASP A 344 3.56 -0.55 13.15
N ALA A 345 2.94 0.19 12.22
CA ALA A 345 1.82 1.08 12.54
C ALA A 345 0.60 0.29 13.05
N GLY A 346 0.33 -0.88 12.48
CA GLY A 346 -0.69 -1.82 12.95
C GLY A 346 -0.49 -2.24 14.42
N VAL A 347 0.77 -2.52 14.82
CA VAL A 347 1.12 -2.79 16.22
C VAL A 347 0.77 -1.61 17.12
N LEU A 348 1.17 -0.39 16.74
CA LEU A 348 0.87 0.83 17.51
C LEU A 348 -0.63 1.15 17.58
N LEU A 349 -1.41 0.69 16.59
CA LEU A 349 -2.86 0.84 16.51
C LEU A 349 -3.62 -0.30 17.21
N GLY A 350 -2.91 -1.29 17.78
CA GLY A 350 -3.52 -2.40 18.50
C GLY A 350 -4.22 -3.43 17.61
N TYR A 351 -3.77 -3.62 16.37
CA TYR A 351 -4.30 -4.67 15.51
C TYR A 351 -4.02 -6.06 16.11
N GLY A 352 -5.05 -6.91 16.16
CA GLY A 352 -4.93 -8.30 16.56
C GLY A 352 -4.30 -9.13 15.45
N ASP A 353 -5.07 -9.35 14.38
CA ASP A 353 -4.62 -10.13 13.24
C ASP A 353 -4.52 -9.27 11.98
N MET A 354 -3.35 -9.23 11.37
CA MET A 354 -3.10 -8.45 10.15
C MET A 354 -2.30 -9.27 9.16
N THR A 355 -2.56 -9.10 7.87
CA THR A 355 -1.65 -9.57 6.83
C THR A 355 -1.41 -8.49 5.79
N VAL A 356 -0.13 -8.15 5.60
CA VAL A 356 0.34 -7.19 4.61
C VAL A 356 1.01 -7.95 3.47
N LEU A 357 0.40 -7.88 2.28
CA LEU A 357 0.90 -8.54 1.08
C LEU A 357 1.72 -7.57 0.23
N GLY A 358 2.82 -8.06 -0.33
CA GLY A 358 3.50 -7.36 -1.42
C GLY A 358 2.69 -7.51 -2.70
N THR A 359 1.94 -6.47 -3.08
CA THR A 359 1.10 -6.51 -4.29
C THR A 359 1.60 -5.52 -5.32
N SER A 360 1.18 -5.68 -6.58
CA SER A 360 1.68 -4.79 -7.63
C SER A 360 0.95 -3.44 -7.72
N ARG A 361 -0.22 -3.24 -7.07
CA ARG A 361 -1.09 -2.06 -7.29
C ARG A 361 -2.13 -1.75 -6.17
N ASP A 362 -1.76 -1.94 -4.89
CA ASP A 362 -2.39 -1.37 -3.67
C ASP A 362 -3.64 -2.06 -3.06
N ALA A 363 -4.33 -2.97 -3.77
CA ALA A 363 -5.32 -3.86 -3.14
C ALA A 363 -4.65 -5.16 -2.66
N ALA A 364 -5.14 -5.74 -1.57
CA ALA A 364 -4.71 -7.04 -1.07
C ALA A 364 -5.19 -8.15 -2.02
N GLU A 365 -4.31 -8.58 -2.92
CA GLU A 365 -4.52 -9.65 -3.90
C GLU A 365 -3.23 -10.46 -4.04
N ALA A 366 -3.36 -11.79 -3.99
CA ALA A 366 -2.22 -12.68 -4.11
C ALA A 366 -1.59 -12.60 -5.51
N THR A 367 -0.26 -12.75 -5.58
CA THR A 367 0.46 -12.95 -6.85
C THR A 367 1.08 -14.34 -6.87
N PRO A 368 0.28 -15.41 -6.99
CA PRO A 368 0.72 -16.78 -6.72
C PRO A 368 1.87 -17.25 -7.64
N PHE A 369 2.01 -16.66 -8.82
CA PHE A 369 3.06 -16.99 -9.78
C PHE A 369 4.40 -16.32 -9.50
N ARG A 370 4.52 -15.60 -8.37
CA ARG A 370 5.75 -15.01 -7.88
C ARG A 370 5.89 -15.32 -6.40
N SER A 371 7.11 -15.64 -5.99
CA SER A 371 7.39 -15.80 -4.57
C SER A 371 7.18 -14.46 -3.87
N SER A 372 6.64 -14.52 -2.66
CA SER A 372 6.38 -13.33 -1.87
C SER A 372 6.49 -13.66 -0.38
N THR A 373 6.72 -12.62 0.43
CA THR A 373 6.67 -12.74 1.89
C THR A 373 5.46 -11.95 2.37
N LEU A 374 4.60 -12.62 3.12
CA LEU A 374 3.50 -12.02 3.85
C LEU A 374 4.06 -11.51 5.18
N LEU A 375 3.90 -10.23 5.47
CA LEU A 375 4.20 -9.69 6.80
C LEU A 375 2.90 -9.74 7.62
N ARG A 376 2.92 -10.44 8.74
CA ARG A 376 1.74 -10.75 9.52
C ARG A 376 1.85 -10.19 10.94
N LEU A 377 0.68 -9.89 11.50
CA LEU A 377 0.44 -9.86 12.93
C LEU A 377 -0.52 -11.00 13.24
N SER A 378 -0.15 -11.85 14.19
CA SER A 378 -0.97 -12.95 14.67
C SER A 378 -1.09 -12.81 16.19
N ALA A 379 -2.30 -12.53 16.68
CA ALA A 379 -2.54 -12.18 18.08
C ALA A 379 -1.57 -11.09 18.61
N GLY A 380 -1.31 -10.06 17.79
CA GLY A 380 -0.41 -8.95 18.10
C GLY A 380 1.09 -9.25 17.97
N THR A 381 1.48 -10.49 17.64
CA THR A 381 2.89 -10.87 17.43
C THR A 381 3.26 -10.82 15.96
N THR A 382 4.42 -10.27 15.62
CA THR A 382 4.91 -10.18 14.25
C THR A 382 5.40 -11.54 13.74
N GLU A 383 4.99 -11.93 12.54
CA GLU A 383 5.43 -13.15 11.87
C GLU A 383 5.62 -12.86 10.37
N ASP A 384 6.67 -13.41 9.77
CA ASP A 384 6.89 -13.32 8.33
C ASP A 384 6.71 -14.72 7.71
N LEU A 385 5.79 -14.84 6.75
CA LEU A 385 5.51 -16.11 6.07
C LEU A 385 5.94 -16.04 4.62
N PHE A 386 6.90 -16.88 4.23
CA PHE A 386 7.32 -17.03 2.85
C PHE A 386 6.31 -17.90 2.07
N VAL A 387 5.87 -17.40 0.92
CA VAL A 387 4.95 -18.08 0.00
C VAL A 387 5.70 -18.34 -1.31
N PRO A 388 5.95 -19.61 -1.68
CA PRO A 388 6.63 -19.94 -2.92
C PRO A 388 5.77 -19.61 -4.15
N ALA A 389 6.43 -19.41 -5.30
CA ALA A 389 5.73 -19.28 -6.57
C ALA A 389 5.16 -20.63 -7.01
N VAL A 390 3.95 -20.63 -7.57
CA VAL A 390 3.39 -21.77 -8.30
C VAL A 390 3.58 -21.59 -9.81
N PRO A 391 3.62 -22.68 -10.60
CA PRO A 391 3.70 -22.59 -12.06
C PRO A 391 2.58 -21.72 -12.64
N GLU A 392 2.93 -20.86 -13.59
CA GLU A 392 2.00 -19.95 -14.24
C GLU A 392 1.25 -20.65 -15.38
N PRO A 393 -0.10 -20.79 -15.30
CA PRO A 393 -0.88 -21.35 -16.39
C PRO A 393 -0.85 -20.43 -17.62
N LYS A 394 -1.12 -21.01 -18.80
CA LYS A 394 -1.23 -20.22 -20.04
C LYS A 394 -2.36 -19.21 -19.92
N ALA A 395 -2.11 -18.00 -20.43
CA ALA A 395 -3.13 -16.96 -20.47
C ALA A 395 -4.30 -17.38 -21.37
N TYR A 396 -5.52 -17.19 -20.88
CA TYR A 396 -6.72 -17.38 -21.68
C TYR A 396 -6.88 -16.21 -22.67
N PRO A 397 -7.05 -16.46 -23.98
CA PRO A 397 -7.27 -15.39 -24.95
C PRO A 397 -8.67 -14.80 -24.77
N LEU A 398 -8.75 -13.50 -24.51
CA LEU A 398 -10.00 -12.75 -24.49
C LEU A 398 -10.52 -12.60 -25.94
N THR A 399 -11.46 -13.44 -26.36
CA THR A 399 -12.14 -13.30 -27.65
C THR A 399 -13.62 -13.01 -27.44
N GLY A 400 -14.12 -11.95 -28.07
CA GLY A 400 -15.56 -11.64 -28.10
C GLY A 400 -16.21 -11.21 -26.78
N MET A 401 -15.45 -11.01 -25.69
CA MET A 401 -15.94 -10.50 -24.41
C MET A 401 -15.22 -9.23 -24.00
N THR A 402 -15.94 -8.30 -23.39
CA THR A 402 -15.34 -7.20 -22.62
C THR A 402 -14.64 -7.74 -21.38
N SER A 403 -13.71 -6.96 -20.80
CA SER A 403 -13.01 -7.35 -19.57
C SER A 403 -13.96 -7.63 -18.39
N LEU A 404 -15.06 -6.89 -18.27
CA LEU A 404 -16.05 -7.09 -17.20
C LEU A 404 -16.88 -8.36 -17.42
N GLU A 405 -17.30 -8.63 -18.66
CA GLU A 405 -18.02 -9.86 -19.02
C GLU A 405 -17.16 -11.09 -18.77
N TYR A 406 -15.90 -11.06 -19.22
CA TYR A 406 -14.94 -12.12 -18.95
C TYR A 406 -14.75 -12.36 -17.44
N TRP A 407 -14.50 -11.27 -16.70
CA TRP A 407 -14.28 -11.35 -15.26
C TRP A 407 -15.48 -11.97 -14.54
N ARG A 408 -16.71 -11.59 -14.93
CA ARG A 408 -17.95 -12.20 -14.42
C ARG A 408 -18.11 -13.64 -14.87
N ALA A 409 -17.74 -13.97 -16.11
CA ALA A 409 -17.86 -15.32 -16.67
C ALA A 409 -16.95 -16.33 -15.95
N VAL A 410 -15.81 -15.89 -15.41
CA VAL A 410 -14.97 -16.70 -14.51
C VAL A 410 -15.72 -17.04 -13.23
N TRP A 411 -16.41 -16.07 -12.61
CA TRP A 411 -17.22 -16.31 -11.41
C TRP A 411 -18.34 -17.31 -11.68
N THR A 412 -19.11 -17.13 -12.76
CA THR A 412 -20.23 -18.03 -13.11
C THR A 412 -19.76 -19.43 -13.55
N GLY A 413 -18.48 -19.57 -13.90
CA GLY A 413 -17.91 -20.79 -14.47
C GLY A 413 -18.24 -20.98 -15.95
N THR A 414 -18.79 -19.95 -16.61
CA THR A 414 -18.97 -19.92 -18.07
C THR A 414 -17.63 -19.89 -18.80
N VAL A 415 -16.66 -19.17 -18.24
CA VAL A 415 -15.26 -19.21 -18.66
C VAL A 415 -14.46 -19.98 -17.61
N ARG A 416 -13.67 -20.96 -18.06
CA ARG A 416 -12.70 -21.67 -17.22
C ARG A 416 -11.33 -21.08 -17.46
N ASP A 417 -10.88 -20.24 -16.54
CA ASP A 417 -9.53 -19.70 -16.51
C ASP A 417 -8.83 -20.18 -15.24
N GLU A 418 -7.87 -21.09 -15.41
CA GLU A 418 -7.06 -21.63 -14.33
C GLU A 418 -6.21 -20.54 -13.67
N ARG A 419 -5.67 -19.61 -14.46
CA ARG A 419 -4.85 -18.51 -13.94
C ARG A 419 -5.66 -17.61 -13.01
N ALA A 420 -6.85 -17.20 -13.43
CA ALA A 420 -7.75 -16.40 -12.60
C ALA A 420 -8.19 -17.17 -11.35
N THR A 421 -8.57 -18.43 -11.51
CA THR A 421 -8.98 -19.31 -10.40
C THR A 421 -7.87 -19.43 -9.35
N THR A 422 -6.62 -19.65 -9.76
CA THR A 422 -5.48 -19.71 -8.84
C THR A 422 -5.26 -18.40 -8.09
N ILE A 423 -5.42 -17.23 -8.74
CA ILE A 423 -5.35 -15.93 -8.05
C ILE A 423 -6.47 -15.80 -7.01
N ILE A 424 -7.71 -16.16 -7.38
CA ILE A 424 -8.88 -16.03 -6.51
C ILE A 424 -8.73 -16.93 -5.28
N CYS A 425 -8.40 -18.20 -5.47
CA CYS A 425 -8.24 -19.18 -4.39
C CYS A 425 -7.05 -18.81 -3.49
N ALA A 426 -5.88 -18.46 -4.05
CA ALA A 426 -4.73 -18.04 -3.25
C ALA A 426 -5.02 -16.77 -2.43
N THR A 427 -5.76 -15.81 -3.00
CA THR A 427 -6.17 -14.60 -2.29
C THR A 427 -7.14 -14.92 -1.15
N ALA A 428 -8.12 -15.80 -1.38
CA ALA A 428 -9.05 -16.25 -0.34
C ALA A 428 -8.35 -17.08 0.75
N ALA A 429 -7.36 -17.89 0.39
CA ALA A 429 -6.56 -18.67 1.34
C ALA A 429 -5.78 -17.77 2.31
N ILE A 430 -5.16 -16.70 1.80
CA ILE A 430 -4.47 -15.75 2.66
C ILE A 430 -5.45 -15.02 3.58
N ALA A 431 -6.63 -14.64 3.08
CA ALA A 431 -7.67 -14.03 3.92
C ALA A 431 -8.17 -14.98 5.02
N LEU A 432 -8.36 -16.27 4.73
CA LEU A 432 -8.67 -17.31 5.72
C LEU A 432 -7.55 -17.45 6.77
N LEU A 433 -6.29 -17.44 6.32
CA LEU A 433 -5.14 -17.45 7.21
C LEU A 433 -5.16 -16.23 8.16
N THR A 434 -5.46 -15.03 7.65
CA THR A 434 -5.61 -13.81 8.45
C THR A 434 -6.75 -13.92 9.45
N LEU A 435 -7.94 -14.33 9.00
CA LEU A 435 -9.15 -14.52 9.82
C LEU A 435 -8.95 -15.51 10.98
N SER A 436 -8.06 -16.46 10.78
CA SER A 436 -7.81 -17.50 11.78
C SER A 436 -6.87 -17.08 12.91
N GLY A 437 -6.15 -15.97 12.77
CA GLY A 437 -5.11 -15.56 13.71
C GLY A 437 -4.06 -16.66 13.96
N GLY A 438 -3.77 -17.47 12.92
CA GLY A 438 -2.87 -18.63 13.00
C GLY A 438 -3.51 -19.92 13.52
N LYS A 439 -4.80 -19.91 13.90
CA LYS A 439 -5.53 -21.10 14.39
C LYS A 439 -5.97 -22.05 13.28
N ALA A 440 -6.08 -21.60 12.02
CA ALA A 440 -6.54 -22.43 10.89
C ALA A 440 -5.47 -23.38 10.35
N GLY A 441 -4.35 -23.54 11.06
CA GLY A 441 -3.24 -24.37 10.61
C GLY A 441 -2.45 -23.71 9.46
N PRO A 442 -1.61 -24.50 8.76
CA PRO A 442 -0.76 -24.01 7.68
C PRO A 442 -1.54 -23.39 6.51
N LEU A 443 -0.86 -22.54 5.71
CA LEU A 443 -1.45 -21.89 4.52
C LEU A 443 -2.04 -22.92 3.55
N GLU A 444 -1.48 -24.12 3.49
CA GLU A 444 -1.94 -25.24 2.66
C GLU A 444 -3.36 -25.69 3.03
N VAL A 445 -3.73 -25.66 4.31
CA VAL A 445 -5.08 -25.99 4.78
C VAL A 445 -6.06 -24.89 4.35
N CYS A 446 -5.64 -23.63 4.47
CA CYS A 446 -6.43 -22.49 3.99
C CYS A 446 -6.61 -22.53 2.47
N GLN A 447 -5.60 -22.98 1.73
CA GLN A 447 -5.63 -23.16 0.28
C GLN A 447 -6.66 -24.22 -0.13
N ALA A 448 -6.60 -25.40 0.47
CA ALA A 448 -7.59 -26.47 0.21
C ALA A 448 -9.02 -26.02 0.56
N THR A 449 -9.18 -25.26 1.65
CA THR A 449 -10.47 -24.69 2.04
C THR A 449 -10.98 -23.69 1.00
N ALA A 450 -10.12 -22.78 0.53
CA ALA A 450 -10.48 -21.79 -0.50
C ALA A 450 -10.89 -22.45 -1.83
N GLU A 451 -10.20 -23.52 -2.23
CA GLU A 451 -10.55 -24.32 -3.42
C GLU A 451 -11.90 -25.03 -3.26
N GLY A 452 -12.17 -25.62 -2.09
CA GLY A 452 -13.48 -26.21 -1.79
C GLY A 452 -14.62 -25.17 -1.82
N LEU A 453 -14.38 -23.97 -1.29
CA LEU A 453 -15.32 -22.85 -1.39
C LEU A 453 -15.55 -22.40 -2.83
N TRP A 454 -14.49 -22.39 -3.65
CA TRP A 454 -14.62 -22.07 -5.07
C TRP A 454 -15.51 -23.08 -5.81
N GLU A 455 -15.27 -24.39 -5.63
CA GLU A 455 -16.06 -25.42 -6.31
C GLU A 455 -17.54 -25.41 -5.91
N THR A 456 -17.82 -25.12 -4.63
CA THR A 456 -19.19 -25.11 -4.07
C THR A 456 -19.87 -23.74 -4.11
N ARG A 457 -19.23 -22.72 -4.71
CA ARG A 457 -19.73 -21.35 -4.73
C ARG A 457 -21.10 -21.24 -5.42
N ARG A 458 -21.91 -20.28 -4.97
CA ARG A 458 -23.14 -19.91 -5.68
C ARG A 458 -22.79 -19.11 -6.93
N LYS A 459 -23.08 -19.70 -8.09
CA LYS A 459 -22.81 -19.12 -9.41
C LYS A 459 -23.85 -18.05 -9.79
N ASP A 460 -25.05 -18.13 -9.20
CA ASP A 460 -26.12 -17.16 -9.40
C ASP A 460 -25.87 -15.90 -8.56
N VAL A 461 -25.29 -14.89 -9.19
CA VAL A 461 -25.25 -13.55 -8.61
C VAL A 461 -26.62 -12.91 -8.81
N ARG A 462 -27.43 -12.84 -7.74
CA ARG A 462 -28.62 -11.97 -7.75
C ARG A 462 -28.12 -10.53 -7.82
N ILE A 463 -28.25 -9.92 -9.00
CA ILE A 463 -28.11 -8.47 -9.13
C ILE A 463 -29.29 -7.90 -8.35
N GLY A 464 -29.06 -7.48 -7.10
CA GLY A 464 -30.01 -6.63 -6.41
C GLY A 464 -30.22 -5.43 -7.31
N THR A 465 -31.44 -5.26 -7.83
CA THR A 465 -31.86 -4.05 -8.51
C THR A 465 -31.51 -2.90 -7.57
N GLY A 466 -30.53 -2.09 -7.95
CA GLY A 466 -30.00 -1.05 -7.10
C GLY A 466 -31.09 -0.04 -6.74
N MET A 467 -31.74 -0.25 -5.61
CA MET A 467 -32.35 0.84 -4.87
C MET A 467 -31.18 1.63 -4.29
N LEU A 468 -30.80 2.70 -4.98
CA LEU A 468 -30.28 3.88 -4.29
C LEU A 468 -31.22 4.11 -3.10
N CYS A 469 -30.73 3.96 -1.87
CA CYS A 469 -31.47 4.38 -0.69
C CYS A 469 -32.03 5.79 -0.96
N PRO A 470 -33.35 6.02 -0.84
CA PRO A 470 -33.91 7.31 -1.16
C PRO A 470 -33.28 8.36 -0.25
N ALA A 471 -32.75 9.41 -0.87
CA ALA A 471 -32.27 10.58 -0.17
C ALA A 471 -33.40 11.08 0.75
N VAL A 472 -33.09 11.15 2.05
CA VAL A 472 -33.96 11.79 3.04
C VAL A 472 -34.15 13.23 2.58
N LYS A 473 -35.38 13.58 2.18
CA LYS A 473 -35.78 14.96 1.93
C LYS A 473 -35.55 15.74 3.21
N GLN A 474 -34.70 16.77 3.15
CA GLN A 474 -34.62 17.79 4.17
C GLN A 474 -35.97 18.52 4.24
N THR A 475 -36.56 18.53 5.43
CA THR A 475 -37.45 19.59 5.91
C THR A 475 -36.82 20.16 7.15
#